data_AF-A0A5N8T701-F1
#
_entry.id   AF-A0A5N8T701-F1
#
_cell.length_a   1.000
_cell.length_b   1.000
_cell.length_c   1.000
_cell.angle_alpha   90.00
_cell.angle_beta   90.00
_cell.angle_gamma   90.00
#
_symmetry.space_group_name_H-M   'P 1'
#
loop_
_entity.id
_entity.type
_entity.pdbx_description
1 polymer ?
#
loop_
_entity_poly.entity_id
_entity_poly.type
_entity_poly.pdbx_seq_one_letter_code
_entity_poly.pdbx_strand_id
1 'polypeptide(L)'
;MVTASVKTESRPAYDNFRIATNCLELARRSSEDWEVEHHSITGIAFVAFSIEAMLNHYGRILIENWDEIKECRKQSHRRLFKAANLPSYLGTTEYQIAKQCFDLRDSLAHGKTKHETVDLELPDGLDDRAKLAHMLKVRTEPFRRANYELLKMFIETTIKIEKDIEEHGYYPNQDHIEEGLREKLQESPLNVSGVRYL
;
A
#
# COMPACT_ATOMS: atom_id res chain seq x y z
N MET A 1 -9.71 35.14 -21.41
CA MET A 1 -9.25 33.98 -20.63
C MET A 1 -7.74 33.95 -20.74
N VAL A 2 -7.03 33.96 -19.61
CA VAL A 2 -5.58 33.78 -19.59
C VAL A 2 -5.32 32.32 -19.28
N THR A 3 -4.70 31.61 -20.21
CA THR A 3 -4.23 30.23 -20.03
C THR A 3 -2.78 30.29 -19.56
N ALA A 4 -2.51 29.73 -18.38
CA ALA A 4 -1.15 29.50 -17.88
C ALA A 4 -0.84 28.01 -17.97
N SER A 5 0.39 27.67 -18.37
CA SER A 5 0.89 26.29 -18.38
C SER A 5 1.81 26.08 -17.18
N VAL A 6 1.54 25.04 -16.40
CA VAL A 6 2.39 24.62 -15.27
C VAL A 6 2.99 23.27 -15.63
N LYS A 7 4.31 23.12 -15.45
CA LYS A 7 4.98 21.82 -15.49
C LYS A 7 5.00 21.24 -14.09
N THR A 8 4.51 20.02 -13.93
CA THR A 8 4.53 19.27 -12.68
C THR A 8 5.16 17.90 -12.90
N GLU A 9 5.79 17.37 -11.86
CA GLU A 9 6.14 15.95 -11.81
C GLU A 9 4.97 15.18 -11.18
N SER A 10 4.49 14.14 -11.84
CA SER A 10 3.47 13.26 -11.26
C SER A 10 4.13 12.33 -10.26
N ARG A 11 3.66 12.35 -9.01
CA ARG A 11 4.17 11.49 -7.91
C ARG A 11 3.04 10.62 -7.33
N PRO A 12 2.58 9.59 -8.06
CA PRO A 12 1.43 8.78 -7.63
C PRO A 12 1.67 8.05 -6.31
N ALA A 13 2.91 7.66 -6.00
CA ALA A 13 3.25 7.01 -4.73
C ALA A 13 2.90 7.92 -3.54
N TYR A 14 3.38 9.17 -3.57
CA TYR A 14 3.08 10.21 -2.58
C TYR A 14 1.59 10.54 -2.51
N ASP A 15 0.94 10.79 -3.64
CA ASP A 15 -0.47 11.20 -3.65
C ASP A 15 -1.38 10.11 -3.05
N ASN A 16 -1.14 8.85 -3.43
CA ASN A 16 -1.84 7.70 -2.84
C ASN A 16 -1.51 7.54 -1.35
N PHE A 17 -0.23 7.70 -0.97
CA PHE A 17 0.19 7.59 0.43
C PHE A 17 -0.49 8.65 1.31
N ARG A 18 -0.59 9.88 0.82
CA ARG A 18 -1.27 10.98 1.50
C ARG A 18 -2.75 10.69 1.72
N ILE A 19 -3.44 10.10 0.73
CA ILE A 19 -4.84 9.69 0.91
C ILE A 19 -4.94 8.62 1.99
N ALA A 20 -4.05 7.62 1.98
CA ALA A 20 -4.03 6.57 2.99
C ALA A 20 -3.79 7.11 4.41
N THR A 21 -2.81 7.99 4.60
CA THR A 21 -2.51 8.57 5.92
C THR A 21 -3.62 9.52 6.40
N ASN A 22 -4.26 10.27 5.49
CA ASN A 22 -5.46 11.03 5.82
C ASN A 22 -6.61 10.11 6.27
N CYS A 23 -6.82 8.98 5.58
CA CYS A 23 -7.83 8.01 5.99
C CYS A 23 -7.55 7.44 7.38
N LEU A 24 -6.29 7.14 7.71
CA LEU A 24 -5.92 6.69 9.04
C LEU A 24 -6.29 7.75 10.10
N GLU A 25 -5.96 9.01 9.84
CA GLU A 25 -6.27 10.11 10.76
C GLU A 25 -7.76 10.37 10.91
N LEU A 26 -8.54 10.21 9.84
CA LEU A 26 -10.00 10.33 9.90
C LEU A 26 -10.59 9.16 10.69
N ALA A 27 -10.19 7.92 10.40
CA ALA A 27 -10.61 6.74 11.15
C ALA A 27 -10.31 6.86 12.66
N ARG A 28 -9.15 7.43 13.02
CA ARG A 28 -8.75 7.66 14.42
C ARG A 28 -9.67 8.66 15.15
N ARG A 29 -10.27 9.60 14.43
CA ARG A 29 -11.07 10.70 14.99
C ARG A 29 -12.57 10.42 14.96
N SER A 30 -13.00 9.47 14.14
CA SER A 30 -14.40 9.08 14.02
C SER A 30 -14.92 8.46 15.32
N SER A 31 -16.16 8.83 15.65
CA SER A 31 -16.89 8.28 16.79
C SER A 31 -17.86 7.16 16.41
N GLU A 32 -18.16 7.02 15.11
CA GLU A 32 -19.09 6.02 14.60
C GLU A 32 -18.33 4.89 13.90
N ASP A 33 -18.63 3.63 14.25
CA ASP A 33 -17.93 2.45 13.72
C ASP A 33 -17.93 2.39 12.19
N TRP A 34 -19.02 2.80 11.54
CA TRP A 34 -19.11 2.78 10.08
C TRP A 34 -18.14 3.77 9.41
N GLU A 35 -17.83 4.90 10.05
CA GLU A 35 -16.85 5.86 9.54
C GLU A 35 -15.43 5.31 9.70
N VAL A 36 -15.14 4.69 10.86
CA VAL A 36 -13.86 4.02 11.12
C VAL A 36 -13.62 2.94 10.06
N GLU A 37 -14.63 2.10 9.79
CA GLU A 37 -14.59 1.07 8.75
C GLU A 37 -14.38 1.69 7.36
N HIS A 38 -15.20 2.67 6.99
CA HIS A 38 -15.16 3.32 5.69
C HIS A 38 -13.77 3.90 5.38
N HIS A 39 -13.21 4.64 6.33
CA HIS A 39 -11.88 5.22 6.20
C HIS A 39 -10.79 4.13 6.21
N SER A 40 -10.93 3.08 7.03
CA SER A 40 -9.98 1.95 7.04
C SER A 40 -9.92 1.25 5.68
N ILE A 41 -11.06 0.89 5.10
CA ILE A 41 -11.15 0.22 3.79
C ILE A 41 -10.56 1.09 2.69
N THR A 42 -10.94 2.37 2.68
CA THR A 42 -10.44 3.33 1.68
C THR A 42 -8.93 3.50 1.80
N GLY A 43 -8.42 3.69 3.02
CA GLY A 43 -7.00 3.81 3.28
C GLY A 43 -6.23 2.59 2.81
N ILE A 44 -6.70 1.38 3.11
CA ILE A 44 -6.04 0.11 2.70
C ILE A 44 -5.87 0.03 1.19
N ALA A 45 -6.90 0.40 0.42
CA ALA A 45 -6.81 0.41 -1.04
C ALA A 45 -5.74 1.39 -1.53
N PHE A 46 -5.70 2.60 -0.96
CA PHE A 46 -4.71 3.62 -1.31
C PHE A 46 -3.29 3.30 -0.85
N VAL A 47 -3.10 2.60 0.28
CA VAL A 47 -1.78 2.09 0.67
C VAL A 47 -1.27 1.10 -0.37
N ALA A 48 -2.11 0.16 -0.82
CA ALA A 48 -1.71 -0.81 -1.84
C ALA A 48 -1.31 -0.13 -3.15
N PHE A 49 -2.05 0.89 -3.60
CA PHE A 49 -1.66 1.69 -4.77
C PHE A 49 -0.36 2.47 -4.55
N SER A 50 -0.14 2.98 -3.34
CA SER A 50 1.09 3.68 -2.98
C SER A 50 2.31 2.75 -3.03
N ILE A 51 2.22 1.54 -2.44
CA ILE A 51 3.30 0.53 -2.51
C ILE A 51 3.59 0.19 -3.97
N GLU A 52 2.57 -0.06 -4.80
CA GLU A 52 2.77 -0.40 -6.22
C GLU A 52 3.45 0.73 -7.00
N ALA A 53 3.01 1.97 -6.79
CA ALA A 53 3.63 3.14 -7.43
C ALA A 53 5.08 3.38 -6.94
N MET A 54 5.35 3.19 -5.65
CA MET A 54 6.69 3.28 -5.06
C MET A 54 7.64 2.25 -5.67
N LEU A 55 7.22 0.99 -5.72
CA LEU A 55 8.05 -0.08 -6.29
C LEU A 55 8.28 0.13 -7.79
N ASN A 56 7.29 0.63 -8.53
CA ASN A 56 7.46 1.01 -9.94
C ASN A 56 8.43 2.19 -10.12
N HIS A 57 8.39 3.18 -9.23
CA HIS A 57 9.32 4.30 -9.26
C HIS A 57 10.77 3.83 -9.10
N TYR A 58 11.06 3.03 -8.06
CA TYR A 58 12.41 2.45 -7.90
C TYR A 58 12.78 1.50 -9.04
N GLY A 59 11.81 0.73 -9.57
CA GLY A 59 12.03 -0.15 -10.71
C GLY A 59 12.54 0.59 -11.95
N ARG A 60 11.96 1.75 -12.27
CA ARG A 60 12.40 2.59 -13.40
C ARG A 60 13.80 3.17 -13.22
N ILE A 61 14.24 3.36 -11.98
CA ILE A 61 15.59 3.88 -11.68
C ILE A 61 16.62 2.76 -11.76
N LEU A 62 16.31 1.60 -11.16
CA LEU A 62 17.28 0.53 -10.96
C LEU A 62 17.38 -0.46 -12.11
N ILE A 63 16.35 -0.56 -12.95
CA ILE A 63 16.23 -1.62 -13.96
C ILE A 63 15.93 -0.99 -15.32
N GLU A 64 16.85 -1.20 -16.26
CA GLU A 64 16.66 -0.82 -17.65
C GLU A 64 15.42 -1.54 -18.24
N ASN A 65 14.62 -0.81 -19.02
CA ASN A 65 13.40 -1.30 -19.66
C ASN A 65 12.34 -1.83 -18.67
N TRP A 66 12.27 -1.29 -17.44
CA TRP A 66 11.27 -1.65 -16.42
C TRP A 66 9.85 -1.76 -16.97
N ASP A 67 9.41 -0.76 -17.74
CA ASP A 67 8.03 -0.70 -18.27
C ASP A 67 7.77 -1.69 -19.42
N GLU A 68 8.81 -2.25 -20.04
CA GLU A 68 8.68 -3.23 -21.14
C GLU A 68 8.57 -4.67 -20.63
N ILE A 69 9.03 -4.91 -19.40
CA ILE A 69 9.05 -6.22 -18.77
C ILE A 69 7.63 -6.62 -18.35
N LYS A 70 7.09 -7.66 -19.00
CA LYS A 70 5.78 -8.22 -18.69
C LYS A 70 5.91 -9.47 -17.81
N GLU A 71 5.94 -9.25 -16.50
CA GLU A 71 6.05 -10.31 -15.49
C GLU A 71 4.96 -10.22 -14.43
N CYS A 72 4.78 -11.29 -13.67
CA CYS A 72 3.86 -11.26 -12.53
C CYS A 72 4.47 -10.48 -11.36
N ARG A 73 3.62 -9.88 -10.52
CA ARG A 73 4.00 -9.05 -9.35
C ARG A 73 5.18 -9.62 -8.55
N LYS A 74 5.15 -10.92 -8.22
CA LYS A 74 6.19 -11.60 -7.44
C LYS A 74 7.56 -11.60 -8.13
N GLN A 75 7.60 -11.79 -9.45
CA GLN A 75 8.83 -11.80 -10.23
C GLN A 75 9.40 -10.39 -10.35
N SER A 76 8.56 -9.39 -10.65
CA SER A 76 8.95 -7.98 -10.71
C SER A 76 9.51 -7.50 -9.37
N HIS A 77 8.84 -7.80 -8.26
CA HIS A 77 9.33 -7.45 -6.92
C HIS A 77 10.67 -8.13 -6.61
N ARG A 78 10.82 -9.43 -6.93
CA ARG A 78 12.09 -10.14 -6.72
C ARG A 78 13.24 -9.47 -7.47
N ARG A 79 13.00 -9.07 -8.72
CA ARG A 79 14.02 -8.38 -9.53
C ARG A 79 14.37 -7.03 -8.92
N LEU A 80 13.37 -6.25 -8.56
CA LEU A 80 13.54 -4.95 -7.92
C LEU A 80 14.37 -5.06 -6.64
N PHE A 81 13.96 -5.92 -5.70
CA PHE A 81 14.68 -6.05 -4.43
C PHE A 81 16.09 -6.60 -4.64
N LYS A 82 16.33 -7.48 -5.61
CA LYS A 82 17.69 -7.88 -5.97
C LYS A 82 18.52 -6.69 -6.47
N ALA A 83 17.95 -5.83 -7.31
CA ALA A 83 18.62 -4.63 -7.81
C ALA A 83 18.87 -3.58 -6.71
N ALA A 84 18.03 -3.56 -5.67
CA ALA A 84 18.21 -2.74 -4.47
C ALA A 84 19.08 -3.40 -3.38
N ASN A 85 19.89 -4.41 -3.71
CA ASN A 85 20.75 -5.17 -2.77
C ASN A 85 20.02 -5.89 -1.62
N LEU A 86 18.76 -6.28 -1.86
CA LEU A 86 17.91 -7.01 -0.92
C LEU A 86 17.41 -8.35 -1.53
N PRO A 87 18.28 -9.29 -1.95
CA PRO A 87 17.90 -10.46 -2.72
C PRO A 87 16.90 -11.42 -2.02
N SER A 88 16.88 -11.40 -0.69
CA SER A 88 16.00 -12.24 0.14
C SER A 88 14.78 -11.50 0.70
N TYR A 89 14.51 -10.27 0.24
CA TYR A 89 13.47 -9.41 0.83
C TYR A 89 12.07 -10.02 0.78
N LEU A 90 11.79 -10.87 -0.22
CA LEU A 90 10.49 -11.55 -0.31
C LEU A 90 10.17 -12.45 0.90
N GLY A 91 11.18 -12.86 1.67
CA GLY A 91 11.01 -13.64 2.90
C GLY A 91 10.83 -12.80 4.16
N THR A 92 10.96 -11.48 4.10
CA THR A 92 10.89 -10.61 5.28
C THR A 92 9.45 -10.37 5.72
N THR A 93 9.28 -10.01 7.00
CA THR A 93 7.99 -9.65 7.58
C THR A 93 7.36 -8.48 6.82
N GLU A 94 8.16 -7.49 6.45
CA GLU A 94 7.74 -6.28 5.73
C GLU A 94 7.12 -6.64 4.38
N TYR A 95 7.80 -7.50 3.61
CA TYR A 95 7.24 -7.95 2.33
C TYR A 95 5.98 -8.77 2.52
N GLN A 96 5.92 -9.65 3.53
CA GLN A 96 4.71 -10.44 3.78
C GLN A 96 3.51 -9.56 4.17
N ILE A 97 3.74 -8.50 4.94
CA ILE A 97 2.69 -7.53 5.28
C ILE A 97 2.25 -6.74 4.02
N ALA A 98 3.19 -6.26 3.19
CA ALA A 98 2.84 -5.62 1.91
C ALA A 98 2.07 -6.57 0.98
N LYS A 99 2.44 -7.85 0.95
CA LYS A 99 1.69 -8.88 0.21
C LYS A 99 0.26 -9.02 0.75
N GLN A 100 0.07 -9.03 2.07
CA GLN A 100 -1.27 -9.06 2.68
C GLN A 100 -2.09 -7.82 2.29
N CYS A 101 -1.46 -6.65 2.21
CA CYS A 101 -2.10 -5.41 1.72
C CYS A 101 -2.61 -5.57 0.28
N PHE A 102 -1.76 -6.10 -0.61
CA PHE A 102 -2.16 -6.39 -2.00
C PHE A 102 -3.28 -7.42 -2.10
N ASP A 103 -3.19 -8.52 -1.35
CA ASP A 103 -4.20 -9.57 -1.37
C ASP A 103 -5.56 -9.06 -0.86
N LEU A 104 -5.54 -8.18 0.16
CA LEU A 104 -6.76 -7.55 0.68
C LEU A 104 -7.35 -6.56 -0.33
N ARG A 105 -6.54 -5.68 -0.94
CA ARG A 105 -7.00 -4.82 -2.04
C ARG A 105 -7.60 -5.63 -3.18
N ASP A 106 -6.91 -6.69 -3.62
CA ASP A 106 -7.38 -7.55 -4.71
C ASP A 106 -8.72 -8.21 -4.36
N SER A 107 -8.91 -8.60 -3.10
CA SER A 107 -10.18 -9.15 -2.61
C SER A 107 -11.30 -8.10 -2.52
N LEU A 108 -10.98 -6.85 -2.17
CA LEU A 108 -11.94 -5.74 -2.12
C LEU A 108 -12.36 -5.27 -3.52
N ALA A 109 -11.42 -5.19 -4.48
CA ALA A 109 -11.65 -4.62 -5.81
C ALA A 109 -12.07 -5.66 -6.87
N HIS A 110 -11.59 -6.90 -6.74
CA HIS A 110 -11.78 -7.97 -7.73
C HIS A 110 -12.43 -9.22 -7.14
N GLY A 111 -13.03 -9.10 -5.95
CA GLY A 111 -13.70 -10.21 -5.27
C GLY A 111 -14.72 -10.92 -6.15
N LYS A 112 -14.72 -12.25 -6.09
CA LYS A 112 -15.73 -13.08 -6.76
C LYS A 112 -16.93 -13.29 -5.84
N THR A 113 -18.13 -13.37 -6.42
CA THR A 113 -19.32 -13.80 -5.68
C THR A 113 -19.07 -15.19 -5.10
N LYS A 114 -19.17 -15.31 -3.78
CA LYS A 114 -19.00 -16.55 -3.03
C LYS A 114 -20.16 -16.71 -2.05
N HIS A 115 -20.56 -17.95 -1.79
CA HIS A 115 -21.50 -18.24 -0.71
C HIS A 115 -20.74 -18.25 0.62
N GLU A 116 -21.21 -17.45 1.58
CA GLU A 116 -20.67 -17.39 2.94
C GLU A 116 -21.79 -17.72 3.92
N THR A 117 -21.45 -18.47 4.98
CA THR A 117 -22.28 -18.59 6.17
C THR A 117 -21.59 -17.82 7.29
N VAL A 118 -22.34 -16.95 7.97
CA VAL A 118 -21.84 -16.14 9.08
C VAL A 118 -22.75 -16.38 10.26
N ASP A 119 -22.18 -16.86 11.35
CA ASP A 119 -22.88 -17.00 12.62
C ASP A 119 -22.99 -15.60 13.26
N LEU A 120 -24.21 -15.20 13.60
CA LEU A 120 -24.50 -13.90 14.19
C LEU A 120 -25.10 -14.09 15.58
N GLU A 121 -24.53 -13.38 16.54
CA GLU A 121 -25.15 -13.21 17.85
C GLU A 121 -26.20 -12.10 17.72
N LEU A 122 -27.47 -12.48 17.86
CA LEU A 122 -28.59 -11.55 17.82
C LEU A 122 -29.02 -11.23 19.27
N PRO A 123 -29.26 -9.96 19.61
CA PRO A 123 -29.84 -9.60 20.90
C PRO A 123 -31.18 -10.31 21.15
N ASP A 124 -31.40 -10.71 22.40
CA ASP A 124 -32.68 -11.30 22.82
C ASP A 124 -33.82 -10.30 22.67
N GLY A 125 -35.01 -10.79 22.34
CA GLY A 125 -36.24 -9.98 22.27
C GLY A 125 -36.42 -9.12 21.02
N LEU A 126 -35.53 -9.23 20.02
CA LEU A 126 -35.73 -8.57 18.73
C LEU A 126 -36.92 -9.16 17.96
N ASP A 127 -37.73 -8.27 17.37
CA ASP A 127 -38.73 -8.67 16.37
C ASP A 127 -38.07 -9.11 15.05
N ASP A 128 -38.85 -9.74 14.17
CA ASP A 128 -38.33 -10.29 12.91
C ASP A 128 -37.75 -9.22 11.98
N ARG A 129 -38.29 -7.99 12.03
CA ARG A 129 -37.80 -6.88 11.22
C ARG A 129 -36.44 -6.39 11.71
N ALA A 130 -36.27 -6.30 13.02
CA ALA A 130 -35.01 -5.93 13.65
C ALA A 130 -33.94 -7.01 13.40
N LYS A 131 -34.30 -8.30 13.54
CA LYS A 131 -33.40 -9.42 13.18
C LYS A 131 -32.92 -9.33 11.73
N LEU A 132 -33.85 -9.12 10.79
CA LEU A 132 -33.50 -8.95 9.37
C LEU A 132 -32.56 -7.75 9.17
N ALA A 133 -32.83 -6.62 9.82
CA ALA A 133 -31.97 -5.44 9.73
C ALA A 133 -30.55 -5.71 10.27
N HIS A 134 -30.39 -6.50 11.34
CA HIS A 134 -29.08 -6.93 11.81
C HIS A 134 -28.37 -7.83 10.79
N MET A 135 -29.07 -8.80 10.20
CA MET A 135 -28.52 -9.70 9.19
C MET A 135 -28.05 -8.96 7.92
N LEU A 136 -28.80 -7.94 7.48
CA LEU A 136 -28.47 -7.15 6.29
C LEU A 136 -27.24 -6.24 6.47
N LYS A 137 -26.81 -5.97 7.71
CA LYS A 137 -25.59 -5.19 7.99
C LYS A 137 -24.30 -6.00 7.83
N VAL A 138 -24.42 -7.33 7.77
CA VAL A 138 -23.25 -8.22 7.66
C VAL A 138 -22.58 -8.01 6.30
N ARG A 139 -21.39 -7.41 6.34
CA ARG A 139 -20.53 -7.25 5.16
C ARG A 139 -19.89 -8.58 4.79
N THR A 140 -19.36 -8.70 3.56
CA THR A 140 -18.59 -9.88 3.11
C THR A 140 -17.23 -9.97 3.80
N GLU A 141 -16.62 -11.15 3.80
CA GLU A 141 -15.38 -11.43 4.56
C GLU A 141 -14.22 -10.41 4.35
N PRO A 142 -13.90 -9.94 3.13
CA PRO A 142 -12.83 -8.96 2.94
C PRO A 142 -13.10 -7.63 3.66
N PHE A 143 -14.36 -7.21 3.69
CA PHE A 143 -14.78 -5.98 4.37
C PHE A 143 -14.81 -6.16 5.88
N ARG A 144 -15.17 -7.36 6.39
CA ARG A 144 -15.09 -7.67 7.84
C ARG A 144 -13.65 -7.74 8.35
N ARG A 145 -12.68 -8.08 7.49
CA ARG A 145 -11.26 -8.10 7.85
C ARG A 145 -10.60 -6.74 7.86
N ALA A 146 -11.00 -5.85 6.96
CA ALA A 146 -10.44 -4.51 6.86
C ALA A 146 -10.75 -3.70 8.13
N ASN A 147 -9.72 -3.22 8.81
CA ASN A 147 -9.86 -2.46 10.05
C ASN A 147 -8.72 -1.46 10.23
N TYR A 148 -8.87 -0.60 11.23
CA TYR A 148 -7.94 0.49 11.55
C TYR A 148 -6.51 -0.01 11.80
N GLU A 149 -6.35 -1.10 12.56
CA GLU A 149 -5.03 -1.64 12.90
C GLU A 149 -4.30 -2.19 11.68
N LEU A 150 -5.01 -2.83 10.74
CA LEU A 150 -4.42 -3.25 9.47
C LEU A 150 -4.00 -2.05 8.61
N LEU A 151 -4.83 -1.00 8.52
CA LEU A 151 -4.44 0.22 7.80
C LEU A 151 -3.15 0.81 8.39
N LYS A 152 -3.10 0.96 9.71
CA LYS A 152 -1.91 1.46 10.41
C LYS A 152 -0.67 0.61 10.12
N MET A 153 -0.80 -0.71 10.26
CA MET A 153 0.29 -1.66 9.99
C MET A 153 0.80 -1.57 8.55
N PHE A 154 -0.09 -1.43 7.56
CA PHE A 154 0.30 -1.29 6.17
C PHE A 154 1.01 0.04 5.89
N ILE A 155 0.56 1.15 6.49
CA ILE A 155 1.23 2.45 6.39
C ILE A 155 2.65 2.38 6.95
N GLU A 156 2.81 1.87 8.17
CA GLU A 156 4.11 1.75 8.84
C GLU A 156 5.06 0.84 8.05
N THR A 157 4.54 -0.27 7.51
CA THR A 157 5.32 -1.18 6.66
C THR A 157 5.74 -0.51 5.36
N THR A 158 4.87 0.28 4.73
CA THR A 158 5.19 0.97 3.48
C THR A 158 6.36 1.94 3.66
N ILE A 159 6.37 2.69 4.77
CA ILE A 159 7.50 3.57 5.14
C ILE A 159 8.78 2.76 5.37
N LYS A 160 8.67 1.60 6.02
CA LYS A 160 9.84 0.75 6.28
C LYS A 160 10.43 0.18 5.00
N ILE A 161 9.60 -0.24 4.03
CA ILE A 161 10.07 -0.72 2.73
C ILE A 161 10.81 0.37 1.96
N GLU A 162 10.30 1.61 1.95
CA GLU A 162 11.01 2.75 1.35
C GLU A 162 12.40 2.93 1.96
N LYS A 163 12.48 2.95 3.30
CA LYS A 163 13.75 3.08 4.02
C LYS A 163 14.70 1.94 3.73
N ASP A 164 14.23 0.69 3.77
CA ASP A 164 15.06 -0.47 3.50
C ASP A 164 15.67 -0.39 2.09
N ILE A 165 14.89 0.04 1.08
CA ILE A 165 15.37 0.25 -0.29
C ILE A 165 16.42 1.37 -0.33
N GLU A 166 16.18 2.52 0.30
CA GLU A 166 17.14 3.65 0.31
C GLU A 166 18.43 3.33 1.09
N GLU A 167 18.33 2.56 2.17
CA GLU A 167 19.48 2.20 3.01
C GLU A 167 20.43 1.22 2.32
N HIS A 168 19.93 0.38 1.41
CA HIS A 168 20.70 -0.70 0.77
C HIS A 168 20.92 -0.47 -0.73
N GLY A 169 20.07 0.32 -1.38
CA GLY A 169 20.13 0.61 -2.79
C GLY A 169 21.12 1.73 -3.14
N TYR A 170 21.77 1.57 -4.29
CA TYR A 170 22.62 2.58 -4.89
C TYR A 170 22.07 2.96 -6.27
N TYR A 171 22.40 4.17 -6.74
CA TYR A 171 22.11 4.53 -8.12
C TYR A 171 22.85 3.60 -9.10
N PRO A 172 22.27 3.33 -10.30
CA PRO A 172 22.85 2.41 -11.27
C PRO A 172 24.19 2.92 -11.82
N ASN A 173 24.93 2.02 -12.47
CA ASN A 173 26.22 2.29 -13.14
C ASN A 173 27.39 2.64 -12.20
N GLN A 174 27.33 2.23 -10.93
CA GLN A 174 28.36 2.51 -9.93
C GLN A 174 29.19 1.30 -9.51
N ASP A 175 29.11 0.18 -10.25
CA ASP A 175 29.83 -1.06 -9.91
C ASP A 175 31.36 -0.90 -9.91
N HIS A 176 31.87 0.10 -10.64
CA HIS A 176 33.27 0.48 -10.69
C HIS A 176 33.75 1.29 -9.47
N ILE A 177 32.82 1.76 -8.63
CA ILE A 177 33.07 2.55 -7.41
C ILE A 177 33.07 1.60 -6.20
N GLU A 178 33.98 1.82 -5.26
CA GLU A 178 34.00 1.12 -3.97
C GLU A 178 32.67 1.33 -3.24
N GLU A 179 32.10 0.27 -2.65
CA GLU A 179 30.75 0.26 -2.08
C GLU A 179 30.51 1.40 -1.07
N GLY A 180 31.49 1.72 -0.23
CA GLY A 180 31.40 2.81 0.75
C GLY A 180 31.38 4.22 0.15
N LEU A 181 31.72 4.36 -1.14
CA LEU A 181 31.73 5.61 -1.88
C LEU A 181 30.58 5.73 -2.90
N ARG A 182 29.78 4.67 -3.05
CA ARG A 182 28.61 4.69 -3.94
C ARG A 182 27.54 5.62 -3.40
N GLU A 183 26.90 6.33 -4.31
CA GLU A 183 25.76 7.19 -4.00
C GLU A 183 24.53 6.35 -3.71
N LYS A 184 23.98 6.50 -2.50
CA LYS A 184 22.75 5.83 -2.10
C LYS A 184 21.53 6.43 -2.78
N LEU A 185 20.50 5.62 -2.98
CA LEU A 185 19.19 6.09 -3.40
C LEU A 185 18.60 7.05 -2.36
N GLN A 186 18.02 8.16 -2.82
CA GLN A 186 17.41 9.18 -1.95
C GLN A 186 16.07 9.70 -2.49
N GLU A 187 15.35 8.91 -3.26
CA GLU A 187 14.18 9.35 -4.04
C GLU A 187 12.91 9.66 -3.22
N SER A 188 12.78 9.10 -2.03
CA SER A 188 11.66 9.26 -1.09
C SER A 188 10.29 9.44 -1.75
N PRO A 189 9.84 8.47 -2.59
CA PRO A 189 8.62 8.58 -3.39
C PRO A 189 7.33 8.70 -2.56
N LEU A 190 7.36 8.39 -1.26
CA LEU A 190 6.25 8.60 -0.33
C LEU A 190 6.20 10.02 0.25
N ASN A 191 7.17 10.89 -0.06
CA ASN A 191 7.29 12.25 0.45
C ASN A 191 7.03 13.29 -0.66
N VAL A 192 6.48 14.45 -0.27
CA VAL A 192 6.26 15.59 -1.16
C VAL A 192 7.56 16.14 -1.73
N SER A 193 8.65 16.10 -0.96
CA SER A 193 9.96 16.57 -1.41
C SER A 193 10.57 15.64 -2.47
N GLY A 194 10.29 14.33 -2.41
CA GLY A 194 10.92 13.32 -3.27
C GLY A 194 12.44 13.31 -3.17
N VAL A 195 12.96 13.82 -2.05
CA VAL A 195 14.35 13.70 -1.63
C VAL A 195 14.37 13.58 -0.10
N ARG A 196 15.12 12.62 0.44
CA ARG A 196 15.46 12.59 1.87
C ARG A 196 16.67 13.49 2.11
N TYR A 197 16.47 14.65 2.74
CA TYR A 197 17.60 15.43 3.25
C TYR A 197 18.27 14.62 4.38
N LEU A 198 19.55 14.26 4.18
CA LEU A 198 20.41 13.68 5.21
C LEU A 198 20.82 14.73 6.25
#